data_AF-A0AA37H7X7-F1
#
_entry.id   AF-A0AA37H7X7-F1
#
_cell.length_a   1.000
_cell.length_b   1.000
_cell.length_c   1.000
_cell.angle_alpha   90.00
_cell.angle_beta   90.00
_cell.angle_gamma   90.00
#
_symmetry.space_group_name_H-M   'P 1'
#
loop_
_entity.id
_entity.type
_entity.pdbx_description
1 polymer ?
#
loop_
_entity_poly.entity_id
_entity_poly.type
_entity_poly.pdbx_seq_one_letter_code
_entity_poly.pdbx_strand_id
1 'polypeptide(L)'
;MRSKRGSDKSASAALPGEAAVKALADPKVFERGRDVARSGAVSDLVRRGDHLTAAVAGSEDEPYRVTVRLKDRGVADFCCSCPYEWGGACKHVVAILLAAARPGAVTERPPVRQLLDGLSRDALTDLLLRRAGTDPDLPGWIEVELATAPGRGAVDPAPLAARARTVLARRARTYWDDYESVGPSAELHALVEKAVPFLEAGDGRNALRVLVAVAEPFIEEWLGEMAETDEEMYLLFEDLGRMMAEAVLMGDLSEDERDDLFETVEGWQAELSDYGPEGFSIVTAALAAGWDAPALQAVLAGEAGAALPATEKDLVAVRLRALEATSRAEEYLNLARAAGDGAAYAGMLVQLGRTDEAVAYAAEHVADPGQVLALARRLREGGHPARALDLAQSGLRRAGPEASRSAGALARWLRDEAAALKRRDLALEGARAAFAQSCALDDYLAARKVAGKGWDPLRDDLLAILAKTDFASDRIAILLEEGLVGDAMTAAEFNREHTIDEAVLHRLAEAALERDPAWVARFAEARAAPLLTAGSRRPYEQAAAWLAHARQAYLAQGRQAE
;
A
#
# COMPACT_ATOMS: atom_id res chain seq x y z
N MET A 1 -35.94 32.70 24.47
CA MET A 1 -34.83 31.81 24.81
C MET A 1 -34.11 31.43 23.53
N ARG A 2 -32.89 31.97 23.32
CA ARG A 2 -32.09 31.77 22.10
C ARG A 2 -31.42 30.39 22.17
N SER A 3 -31.73 29.54 21.19
CA SER A 3 -31.06 28.26 20.96
C SER A 3 -29.63 28.50 20.48
N LYS A 4 -28.63 28.08 21.27
CA LYS A 4 -27.22 28.01 20.86
C LYS A 4 -27.07 26.81 19.92
N ARG A 5 -27.03 27.06 18.61
CA ARG A 5 -26.38 26.14 17.67
C ARG A 5 -24.88 26.24 17.93
N GLY A 6 -24.28 25.18 18.46
CA GLY A 6 -22.84 25.02 18.51
C GLY A 6 -22.32 24.93 17.09
N SER A 7 -21.60 25.95 16.64
CA SER A 7 -20.73 25.85 15.49
C SER A 7 -19.61 24.88 15.86
N ASP A 8 -19.63 23.70 15.27
CA ASP A 8 -18.52 22.76 15.36
C ASP A 8 -17.34 23.39 14.60
N LYS A 9 -16.47 24.09 15.35
CA LYS A 9 -15.19 24.53 14.82
C LYS A 9 -14.36 23.26 14.66
N SER A 10 -14.37 22.69 13.45
CA SER A 10 -13.37 21.72 12.99
C SER A 10 -11.99 22.20 13.47
N ALA A 11 -11.46 21.53 14.48
CA ALA A 11 -10.12 21.81 14.96
C ALA A 11 -9.17 21.44 13.81
N SER A 12 -8.51 22.46 13.26
CA SER A 12 -7.51 22.29 12.21
C SER A 12 -6.48 21.24 12.66
N ALA A 13 -6.36 20.12 11.92
CA ALA A 13 -5.39 19.06 12.23
C ALA A 13 -3.98 19.65 12.41
N ALA A 14 -3.15 19.12 13.31
CA ALA A 14 -1.82 19.68 13.48
C ALA A 14 -0.91 19.26 12.32
N LEU A 15 0.00 20.14 11.93
CA LEU A 15 1.05 19.78 10.96
C LEU A 15 1.96 18.70 11.58
N PRO A 16 2.47 17.75 10.78
CA PRO A 16 3.36 16.72 11.27
C PRO A 16 4.69 17.32 11.72
N GLY A 17 5.23 16.78 12.81
CA GLY A 17 6.60 17.10 13.24
C GLY A 17 7.64 16.47 12.32
N GLU A 18 8.87 16.99 12.32
CA GLU A 18 9.93 16.54 11.42
C GLU A 18 10.19 15.02 11.49
N ALA A 19 10.13 14.42 12.68
CA ALA A 19 10.28 12.98 12.85
C ALA A 19 9.18 12.17 12.13
N ALA A 20 7.94 12.68 12.12
CA ALA A 20 6.85 12.05 11.37
C ALA A 20 7.06 12.19 9.86
N VAL A 21 7.57 13.33 9.39
CA VAL A 21 7.91 13.53 7.97
C VAL A 21 9.08 12.62 7.55
N LYS A 22 10.09 12.43 8.41
CA LYS A 22 11.20 11.49 8.16
C LYS A 22 10.73 10.04 8.01
N ALA A 23 9.70 9.64 8.76
CA ALA A 23 9.14 8.29 8.65
C ALA A 23 8.38 8.04 7.33
N LEU A 24 8.06 9.08 6.56
CA LEU A 24 7.32 8.94 5.31
C LEU A 24 8.20 8.62 4.10
N ALA A 25 9.51 8.89 4.18
CA ALA A 25 10.41 8.82 3.02
C ALA A 25 11.76 8.24 3.40
N ASP A 26 12.42 7.58 2.44
CA ASP A 26 13.81 7.15 2.59
C ASP A 26 14.70 8.35 2.97
N PRO A 27 15.73 8.20 3.84
CA PRO A 27 16.58 9.30 4.29
C PRO A 27 17.16 10.14 3.14
N LYS A 28 17.54 9.52 2.02
CA LYS A 28 18.07 10.23 0.85
C LYS A 28 17.00 11.10 0.18
N VAL A 29 15.76 10.62 0.12
CA VAL A 29 14.61 11.35 -0.42
C VAL A 29 14.23 12.50 0.51
N PHE A 30 14.31 12.28 1.83
CA PHE A 30 14.07 13.31 2.82
C PHE A 30 15.02 14.50 2.68
N GLU A 31 16.33 14.24 2.59
CA GLU A 31 17.32 15.33 2.44
C GLU A 31 17.11 16.09 1.12
N ARG A 32 16.82 15.39 0.02
CA ARG A 32 16.43 16.05 -1.25
C ARG A 32 15.19 16.92 -1.09
N GLY A 33 14.17 16.46 -0.38
CA GLY A 33 12.97 17.25 -0.09
C GLY A 33 13.26 18.48 0.77
N ARG A 34 14.19 18.36 1.72
CA ARG A 34 14.68 19.48 2.53
C ARG A 34 15.38 20.54 1.66
N ASP A 35 16.17 20.11 0.68
CA ASP A 35 16.83 21.03 -0.26
C ASP A 35 15.81 21.75 -1.14
N VAL A 36 14.80 21.04 -1.65
CA VAL A 36 13.68 21.64 -2.42
C VAL A 36 12.91 22.66 -1.58
N ALA A 37 12.66 22.39 -0.30
CA ALA A 37 12.01 23.36 0.60
C ALA A 37 12.90 24.58 0.92
N ARG A 38 14.23 24.43 0.88
CA ARG A 38 15.19 25.52 1.13
C ARG A 38 15.42 26.39 -0.10
N SER A 39 15.33 25.83 -1.31
CA SER A 39 15.50 26.57 -2.56
C SER A 39 14.33 27.50 -2.88
N GLY A 40 13.22 27.42 -2.14
CA GLY A 40 12.02 28.23 -2.39
C GLY A 40 11.17 27.72 -3.53
N ALA A 41 11.35 26.46 -3.95
CA ALA A 41 10.60 25.83 -5.05
C ALA A 41 9.11 25.58 -4.72
N VAL A 42 8.69 25.73 -3.46
CA VAL A 42 7.29 25.52 -3.03
C VAL A 42 6.52 26.84 -3.12
N SER A 43 5.48 26.87 -3.95
CA SER A 43 4.54 27.97 -4.12
C SER A 43 3.11 27.54 -3.86
N ASP A 44 2.20 28.52 -3.70
CA ASP A 44 0.77 28.29 -3.48
C ASP A 44 0.44 27.31 -2.35
N LEU A 45 1.22 27.34 -1.27
CA LEU A 45 1.03 26.51 -0.10
C LEU A 45 -0.23 26.94 0.66
N VAL A 46 -1.32 26.23 0.36
CA VAL A 46 -2.67 26.53 0.83
C VAL A 46 -3.16 25.39 1.71
N ARG A 47 -3.80 25.76 2.80
CA ARG A 47 -4.48 24.81 3.67
C ARG A 47 -5.99 25.03 3.66
N ARG A 48 -6.75 23.95 3.51
CA ARG A 48 -8.22 23.91 3.62
C ARG A 48 -8.63 22.77 4.54
N GLY A 49 -8.88 23.07 5.82
CA GLY A 49 -9.21 22.04 6.82
C GLY A 49 -8.03 21.10 7.07
N ASP A 50 -8.21 19.82 6.78
CA ASP A 50 -7.18 18.77 6.87
C ASP A 50 -6.36 18.60 5.57
N HIS A 51 -6.67 19.33 4.50
CA HIS A 51 -5.93 19.24 3.24
C HIS A 51 -4.90 20.35 3.10
N LEU A 52 -3.67 19.97 2.73
CA LEU A 52 -2.56 20.85 2.40
C LEU A 52 -2.20 20.65 0.92
N THR A 53 -2.23 21.73 0.14
CA THR A 53 -1.92 21.70 -1.29
C THR A 53 -0.82 22.70 -1.63
N ALA A 54 0.05 22.37 -2.57
CA ALA A 54 1.06 23.29 -3.09
C ALA A 54 1.45 22.95 -4.54
N ALA A 55 2.05 23.93 -5.21
CA ALA A 55 2.81 23.73 -6.43
C ALA A 55 4.30 23.66 -6.09
N VAL A 56 5.04 22.74 -6.70
CA VAL A 56 6.47 22.55 -6.45
C VAL A 56 7.22 22.56 -7.77
N ALA A 57 8.05 23.58 -7.98
CA ALA A 57 8.91 23.69 -9.15
C ALA A 57 9.91 22.52 -9.19
N GLY A 58 10.06 21.92 -10.37
CA GLY A 58 10.78 20.67 -10.58
C GLY A 58 11.66 20.68 -11.83
N SER A 59 11.85 19.49 -12.41
CA SER A 59 12.53 19.33 -13.71
C SER A 59 11.62 19.65 -14.90
N GLU A 60 10.30 19.50 -14.72
CA GLU A 60 9.32 19.83 -15.76
C GLU A 60 9.08 21.34 -15.88
N ASP A 61 8.62 21.75 -17.05
CA ASP A 61 8.17 23.12 -17.33
C ASP A 61 6.96 23.52 -16.46
N GLU A 62 6.06 22.57 -16.16
CA GLU A 62 4.95 22.78 -15.22
C GLU A 62 5.32 22.35 -13.78
N PRO A 63 5.01 23.17 -12.75
CA PRO A 63 5.20 22.76 -11.36
C PRO A 63 4.37 21.53 -10.99
N TYR A 64 4.97 20.60 -10.26
CA TYR A 64 4.25 19.43 -9.74
C TYR A 64 3.18 19.86 -8.72
N ARG A 65 1.98 19.29 -8.84
CA ARG A 65 0.88 19.50 -7.91
C ARG A 65 0.95 18.47 -6.80
N VAL A 66 0.97 18.94 -5.56
CA VAL A 66 1.06 18.09 -4.36
C VAL A 66 -0.17 18.30 -3.49
N THR A 67 -0.78 17.21 -3.06
CA THR A 67 -1.88 17.19 -2.09
C THR A 67 -1.52 16.27 -0.93
N VAL A 68 -1.69 16.75 0.30
CA VAL A 68 -1.46 15.98 1.52
C VAL A 68 -2.68 16.07 2.42
N ARG A 69 -3.20 14.92 2.85
CA ARG A 69 -4.27 14.83 3.84
C ARG A 69 -3.67 14.61 5.22
N LEU A 70 -3.89 15.58 6.10
CA LEU A 70 -3.40 15.58 7.48
C LEU A 70 -4.36 14.79 8.37
N LYS A 71 -3.83 14.05 9.34
CA LYS A 71 -4.62 13.41 10.38
C LYS A 71 -3.88 13.46 11.71
N ASP A 72 -4.54 14.00 12.73
CA ASP A 72 -3.95 14.24 14.04
C ASP A 72 -2.67 15.09 13.98
N ARG A 73 -1.51 14.47 14.14
CA ARG A 73 -0.15 15.06 14.01
C ARG A 73 0.69 14.35 12.94
N GLY A 74 0.02 13.69 12.00
CA GLY A 74 0.62 12.88 10.95
C GLY A 74 0.00 13.16 9.59
N VAL A 75 0.41 12.34 8.63
CA VAL A 75 -0.14 12.32 7.28
C VAL A 75 -0.98 11.06 7.15
N ALA A 76 -2.25 11.23 6.77
CA ALA A 76 -3.12 10.11 6.46
C ALA A 76 -2.91 9.59 5.04
N ASP A 77 -2.69 10.52 4.10
CA ASP A 77 -2.50 10.20 2.69
C ASP A 77 -1.81 11.36 1.96
N PHE A 78 -1.18 11.06 0.82
CA PHE A 78 -0.57 12.07 -0.05
C PHE A 78 -0.58 11.64 -1.51
N CYS A 79 -0.70 12.62 -2.40
CA CYS A 79 -0.61 12.44 -3.84
C CYS A 79 0.29 13.53 -4.42
N CYS A 80 1.16 13.17 -5.35
CA CYS A 80 2.03 14.09 -6.06
C CYS A 80 2.02 13.73 -7.54
N SER A 81 1.88 14.72 -8.41
CA SER A 81 1.89 14.53 -9.87
C SER A 81 3.28 14.25 -10.46
N CYS A 82 4.24 13.74 -9.68
CA CYS A 82 5.59 13.44 -10.17
C CYS A 82 5.74 11.93 -10.42
N PRO A 83 6.62 11.49 -11.35
CA PRO A 83 6.77 10.08 -11.75
C PRO A 83 7.54 9.23 -10.73
N TYR A 84 7.37 9.50 -9.43
CA TYR A 84 8.10 8.81 -8.37
C TYR A 84 7.32 7.58 -7.89
N GLU A 85 7.83 6.39 -8.21
CA GLU A 85 7.15 5.10 -7.92
C GLU A 85 7.86 4.22 -6.87
N TRP A 86 8.94 4.72 -6.27
CA TRP A 86 9.83 3.91 -5.40
C TRP A 86 9.30 3.67 -3.98
N GLY A 87 8.00 3.85 -3.75
CA GLY A 87 7.37 3.75 -2.44
C GLY A 87 7.68 4.91 -1.49
N GLY A 88 6.74 5.19 -0.57
CA GLY A 88 6.84 6.31 0.36
C GLY A 88 6.65 7.69 -0.27
N ALA A 89 6.83 8.74 0.52
CA ALA A 89 6.66 10.12 0.10
C ALA A 89 7.83 10.58 -0.78
N CYS A 90 7.52 11.17 -1.93
CA CYS A 90 8.52 11.77 -2.80
C CYS A 90 9.12 13.04 -2.17
N LYS A 91 10.23 13.52 -2.76
CA LYS A 91 10.91 14.75 -2.32
C LYS A 91 9.98 15.98 -2.31
N HIS A 92 8.99 16.06 -3.20
CA HIS A 92 8.05 17.18 -3.25
C HIS A 92 7.08 17.17 -2.06
N VAL A 93 6.51 16.01 -1.72
CA VAL A 93 5.66 15.85 -0.52
C VAL A 93 6.44 16.23 0.75
N VAL A 94 7.67 15.75 0.89
CA VAL A 94 8.55 16.15 1.99
C VAL A 94 8.77 17.68 1.98
N ALA A 95 9.02 18.27 0.82
CA ALA A 95 9.27 19.70 0.70
C ALA A 95 8.08 20.55 1.17
N ILE A 96 6.84 20.19 0.80
CA ILE A 96 5.67 20.95 1.24
C ILE A 96 5.48 20.84 2.76
N LEU A 97 5.69 19.65 3.32
CA LEU A 97 5.52 19.41 4.76
C LEU A 97 6.53 20.20 5.59
N LEU A 98 7.79 20.27 5.14
CA LEU A 98 8.83 21.08 5.76
C LEU A 98 8.60 22.58 5.56
N ALA A 99 8.13 22.99 4.38
CA ALA A 99 7.77 24.38 4.13
C ALA A 99 6.60 24.84 5.02
N ALA A 100 5.59 23.99 5.19
CA ALA A 100 4.41 24.26 6.02
C ALA A 100 4.75 24.45 7.51
N ALA A 101 5.81 23.80 8.00
CA ALA A 101 6.27 23.98 9.38
C ALA A 101 6.81 25.38 9.68
N ARG A 102 7.12 26.19 8.65
CA ARG A 102 7.59 27.57 8.84
C ARG A 102 6.41 28.49 9.19
N PRO A 103 6.51 29.29 10.27
CA PRO A 103 5.46 30.24 10.62
C PRO A 103 5.12 31.18 9.46
N GLY A 104 3.84 31.31 9.13
CA GLY A 104 3.35 32.21 8.08
C GLY A 104 3.53 31.72 6.64
N ALA A 105 4.10 30.53 6.41
CA ALA A 105 4.24 29.97 5.05
C ALA A 105 2.93 29.42 4.48
N VAL A 106 1.99 29.04 5.34
CA VAL A 106 0.71 28.43 4.94
C VAL A 106 -0.39 29.47 4.84
N THR A 107 -1.03 29.55 3.69
CA THR A 107 -2.23 30.36 3.50
C THR A 107 -3.48 29.56 3.87
N GLU A 108 -4.11 29.91 4.99
CA GLU A 108 -5.36 29.30 5.41
C GLU A 108 -6.52 29.79 4.52
N ARG A 109 -7.28 28.86 3.94
CA ARG A 109 -8.49 29.13 3.17
C ARG A 109 -9.65 28.28 3.72
N PRO A 110 -10.90 28.78 3.68
CA PRO A 110 -12.04 28.00 4.11
C PRO A 110 -12.17 26.72 3.26
N PRO A 111 -12.66 25.60 3.84
CA PRO A 111 -13.03 24.42 3.07
C PRO A 111 -14.02 24.77 1.95
N VAL A 112 -13.98 24.04 0.83
CA VAL A 112 -14.88 24.29 -0.31
C VAL A 112 -16.35 24.20 0.12
N ARG A 113 -16.70 23.24 0.98
CA ARG A 113 -18.04 23.15 1.58
C ARG A 113 -18.51 24.46 2.20
N GLN A 114 -17.66 25.11 3.01
CA GLN A 114 -18.01 26.38 3.66
C GLN A 114 -18.23 27.51 2.65
N LEU A 115 -17.52 27.51 1.52
CA LEU A 115 -17.76 28.45 0.43
C LEU A 115 -19.11 28.23 -0.25
N LEU A 116 -19.60 26.98 -0.27
CA LEU A 116 -20.85 26.58 -0.91
C LEU A 116 -22.07 26.66 0.04
N ASP A 117 -21.88 26.55 1.36
CA ASP A 117 -22.97 26.47 2.36
C ASP A 117 -23.92 27.69 2.33
N GLY A 118 -23.45 28.85 1.88
CA GLY A 118 -24.26 30.07 1.76
C GLY A 118 -25.03 30.22 0.45
N LEU A 119 -24.82 29.32 -0.52
CA LEU A 119 -25.47 29.39 -1.82
C LEU A 119 -26.86 28.75 -1.79
N SER A 120 -27.84 29.40 -2.41
CA SER A 120 -29.11 28.74 -2.71
C SER A 120 -28.91 27.64 -3.75
N ARG A 121 -29.88 26.73 -3.86
CA ARG A 121 -29.89 25.69 -4.90
C ARG A 121 -29.74 26.28 -6.31
N ASP A 122 -30.42 27.39 -6.58
CA ASP A 122 -30.38 28.06 -7.89
C ASP A 122 -28.99 28.67 -8.14
N ALA A 123 -28.41 29.34 -7.14
CA ALA A 123 -27.07 29.91 -7.26
C ALA A 123 -25.98 28.84 -7.47
N LEU A 124 -26.13 27.66 -6.85
CA LEU A 124 -25.25 26.52 -7.06
C LEU A 124 -25.42 25.93 -8.48
N THR A 125 -26.65 25.79 -8.95
CA THR A 125 -26.95 25.35 -10.32
C THR A 125 -26.33 26.29 -11.34
N ASP A 126 -26.51 27.61 -11.18
CA ASP A 126 -25.93 28.62 -12.06
C ASP A 126 -24.41 28.60 -12.05
N LEU A 127 -23.78 28.30 -10.90
CA LEU A 127 -22.33 28.15 -10.80
C LEU A 127 -21.83 26.96 -11.61
N LEU A 128 -22.51 25.81 -11.52
CA LEU A 128 -22.18 24.61 -12.29
C LEU A 128 -22.38 24.83 -13.79
N LEU A 129 -23.48 25.48 -14.19
CA LEU A 129 -23.74 25.81 -15.58
C LEU A 129 -22.68 26.75 -16.17
N ARG A 130 -22.23 27.76 -15.41
CA ARG A 130 -21.12 28.62 -15.84
C ARG A 130 -19.81 27.85 -15.98
N ARG A 131 -19.49 26.94 -15.05
CA ARG A 131 -18.29 26.11 -15.17
C ARG A 131 -18.38 25.18 -16.37
N ALA A 132 -19.52 24.54 -16.59
CA ALA A 132 -19.78 23.67 -17.74
C ALA A 132 -19.62 24.42 -19.07
N GLY A 133 -19.96 25.71 -19.12
CA GLY A 133 -19.68 26.55 -20.30
C GLY A 133 -18.19 26.78 -20.60
N THR A 134 -17.30 26.52 -19.64
CA THR A 134 -15.84 26.65 -19.79
C THR A 134 -15.09 25.32 -19.73
N ASP A 135 -15.80 24.24 -19.41
CA ASP A 135 -15.25 22.91 -19.15
C ASP A 135 -16.09 21.87 -19.91
N PRO A 136 -15.66 21.46 -21.11
CA PRO A 136 -16.43 20.53 -21.93
C PRO A 136 -16.55 19.14 -21.30
N ASP A 137 -15.71 18.79 -20.31
CA ASP A 137 -15.77 17.49 -19.62
C ASP A 137 -16.80 17.47 -18.49
N LEU A 138 -17.10 18.63 -17.91
CA LEU A 138 -17.97 18.71 -16.74
C LEU A 138 -19.39 18.17 -17.00
N PRO A 139 -20.07 18.48 -18.13
CA PRO A 139 -21.37 17.88 -18.43
C PRO A 139 -21.36 16.36 -18.41
N GLY A 140 -20.42 15.73 -19.14
CA GLY A 140 -20.31 14.27 -19.18
C GLY A 140 -19.98 13.65 -17.82
N TRP A 141 -19.16 14.33 -17.01
CA TRP A 141 -18.92 13.92 -15.63
C TRP A 141 -20.22 13.97 -14.79
N ILE A 142 -20.99 15.06 -14.87
CA ILE A 142 -22.27 15.19 -14.15
C ILE A 142 -23.24 14.08 -14.57
N GLU A 143 -23.33 13.78 -15.87
CA GLU A 143 -24.21 12.72 -16.39
C GLU A 143 -23.85 11.35 -15.80
N VAL A 144 -22.55 10.99 -15.76
CA VAL A 144 -22.07 9.75 -15.13
C VAL A 144 -22.39 9.72 -13.63
N GLU A 145 -22.11 10.80 -12.89
CA GLU A 145 -22.40 10.85 -11.45
C GLU A 145 -23.90 10.73 -11.15
N LEU A 146 -24.76 11.27 -12.01
CA LEU A 146 -26.21 11.16 -11.84
C LEU A 146 -26.74 9.77 -12.24
N ALA A 147 -26.17 9.16 -13.28
CA ALA A 147 -26.55 7.83 -13.76
C ALA A 147 -26.13 6.71 -12.78
N THR A 148 -25.00 6.88 -12.10
CA THR A 148 -24.44 5.90 -11.16
C THR A 148 -24.78 6.17 -9.70
N ALA A 149 -25.60 7.19 -9.42
CA ALA A 149 -26.02 7.51 -8.06
C ALA A 149 -26.89 6.37 -7.47
N PRO A 150 -26.47 5.74 -6.35
CA PRO A 150 -27.24 4.66 -5.74
C PRO A 150 -28.67 5.09 -5.37
N GLY A 151 -29.62 4.17 -5.54
CA GLY A 151 -31.03 4.38 -5.16
C GLY A 151 -31.86 5.22 -6.14
N ARG A 152 -31.32 5.60 -7.31
CA ARG A 152 -32.07 6.29 -8.39
C ARG A 152 -32.76 5.37 -9.39
N GLY A 153 -32.76 4.06 -9.14
CA GLY A 153 -33.34 3.05 -10.00
C GLY A 153 -32.29 2.42 -10.91
N ALA A 154 -32.70 2.06 -12.13
CA ALA A 154 -31.86 1.35 -13.06
C ALA A 154 -30.80 2.29 -13.66
N VAL A 155 -29.52 1.90 -13.64
CA VAL A 155 -28.42 2.68 -14.21
C VAL A 155 -28.63 2.83 -15.72
N ASP A 156 -28.42 4.04 -16.24
CA ASP A 156 -28.31 4.30 -17.68
C ASP A 156 -26.85 4.14 -18.10
N PRO A 157 -26.50 3.14 -18.95
CA PRO A 157 -25.13 2.89 -19.37
C PRO A 157 -24.59 3.95 -20.35
N ALA A 158 -25.44 4.72 -21.04
CA ALA A 158 -25.01 5.56 -22.14
C ALA A 158 -23.99 6.65 -21.75
N PRO A 159 -24.15 7.39 -20.64
CA PRO A 159 -23.14 8.36 -20.19
C PRO A 159 -21.78 7.73 -19.88
N LEU A 160 -21.76 6.51 -19.32
CA LEU A 160 -20.52 5.81 -19.01
C LEU A 160 -19.77 5.42 -20.28
N ALA A 161 -20.48 4.82 -21.25
CA ALA A 161 -19.89 4.43 -22.52
C ALA A 161 -19.38 5.65 -23.30
N ALA A 162 -20.11 6.76 -23.29
CA ALA A 162 -19.66 8.02 -23.90
C ALA A 162 -18.40 8.58 -23.23
N ARG A 163 -18.33 8.52 -21.88
CA ARG A 163 -17.15 8.97 -21.14
C ARG A 163 -15.95 8.05 -21.39
N ALA A 164 -16.13 6.74 -21.36
CA ALA A 164 -15.06 5.77 -21.65
C ALA A 164 -14.44 6.02 -23.03
N ARG A 165 -15.27 6.14 -24.09
CA ARG A 165 -14.79 6.50 -25.44
C ARG A 165 -14.05 7.84 -25.46
N THR A 166 -14.52 8.84 -24.73
CA THR A 166 -13.86 10.16 -24.66
C THR A 166 -12.47 10.06 -24.03
N VAL A 167 -12.33 9.28 -22.96
CA VAL A 167 -11.06 9.04 -22.26
C VAL A 167 -10.08 8.29 -23.17
N LEU A 168 -10.56 7.25 -23.85
CA LEU A 168 -9.77 6.43 -24.77
C LEU A 168 -9.30 7.24 -25.99
N ALA A 169 -10.19 8.00 -26.63
CA ALA A 169 -9.86 8.84 -27.79
C ALA A 169 -8.91 10.03 -27.49
N ARG A 170 -8.67 10.34 -26.21
CA ARG A 170 -7.61 11.28 -25.80
C ARG A 170 -6.24 10.62 -25.86
N ARG A 171 -6.14 9.34 -25.46
CA ARG A 171 -4.89 8.56 -25.47
C ARG A 171 -4.36 8.34 -26.88
N ALA A 172 -5.23 7.95 -27.82
CA ALA A 172 -4.84 7.73 -29.22
C ALA A 172 -4.16 8.97 -29.85
N ARG A 173 -4.47 10.18 -29.35
CA ARG A 173 -3.87 11.44 -29.81
C ARG A 173 -2.55 11.82 -29.14
N THR A 174 -2.28 11.37 -27.91
CA THR A 174 -1.04 11.68 -27.17
C THR A 174 0.02 10.58 -27.29
N TYR A 175 -0.34 9.41 -27.83
CA TYR A 175 0.55 8.26 -28.00
C TYR A 175 1.77 8.53 -28.90
N TRP A 176 1.72 9.54 -29.77
CA TRP A 176 2.82 9.88 -30.68
C TRP A 176 3.86 10.86 -30.12
N ASP A 177 3.64 11.48 -28.94
CA ASP A 177 4.46 12.61 -28.49
C ASP A 177 5.26 12.43 -27.18
N ASP A 178 5.00 11.44 -26.30
CA ASP A 178 5.79 11.31 -25.06
C ASP A 178 5.95 9.88 -24.51
N TYR A 179 7.18 9.54 -24.11
CA TYR A 179 7.60 8.25 -23.53
C TYR A 179 7.27 8.14 -22.02
N GLU A 180 6.54 9.10 -21.43
CA GLU A 180 6.23 9.18 -19.99
C GLU A 180 4.75 9.48 -19.70
N SER A 181 3.81 9.01 -20.52
CA SER A 181 2.38 9.10 -20.21
C SER A 181 1.96 7.97 -19.28
N VAL A 182 1.78 8.26 -17.97
CA VAL A 182 0.86 7.51 -17.11
C VAL A 182 -0.47 7.43 -17.85
N GLY A 183 -0.80 6.27 -18.42
CA GLY A 183 -1.96 6.13 -19.32
C GLY A 183 -3.29 6.51 -18.64
N PRO A 184 -4.42 6.55 -19.38
CA PRO A 184 -5.75 6.83 -18.84
C PRO A 184 -6.28 5.77 -17.86
N SER A 185 -5.40 4.88 -17.39
CA SER A 185 -5.68 3.81 -16.43
C SER A 185 -6.47 4.36 -15.26
N ALA A 186 -6.02 5.45 -14.63
CA ALA A 186 -6.74 6.04 -13.50
C ALA A 186 -8.16 6.52 -13.85
N GLU A 187 -8.40 7.08 -15.04
CA GLU A 187 -9.73 7.56 -15.44
C GLU A 187 -10.67 6.41 -15.78
N LEU A 188 -10.18 5.36 -16.44
CA LEU A 188 -10.96 4.13 -16.70
C LEU A 188 -11.25 3.37 -15.41
N HIS A 189 -10.26 3.20 -14.52
CA HIS A 189 -10.46 2.61 -13.21
C HIS A 189 -11.51 3.40 -12.42
N ALA A 190 -11.49 4.74 -12.44
CA ALA A 190 -12.51 5.55 -11.77
C ALA A 190 -13.93 5.33 -12.32
N LEU A 191 -14.09 4.97 -13.60
CA LEU A 191 -15.38 4.58 -14.17
C LEU A 191 -15.80 3.18 -13.70
N VAL A 192 -14.88 2.22 -13.69
CA VAL A 192 -15.11 0.86 -13.19
C VAL A 192 -15.49 0.87 -11.70
N GLU A 193 -14.82 1.70 -10.89
CA GLU A 193 -15.10 1.89 -9.46
C GLU A 193 -16.54 2.35 -9.19
N LYS A 194 -17.24 2.95 -10.16
CA LYS A 194 -18.67 3.28 -10.02
C LYS A 194 -19.56 2.05 -9.82
N ALA A 195 -19.09 0.85 -10.16
CA ALA A 195 -19.82 -0.39 -9.92
C ALA A 195 -19.73 -0.87 -8.45
N VAL A 196 -18.70 -0.46 -7.71
CA VAL A 196 -18.41 -0.96 -6.36
C VAL A 196 -19.59 -0.77 -5.39
N PRO A 197 -20.25 0.42 -5.29
CA PRO A 197 -21.39 0.59 -4.41
C PRO A 197 -22.58 -0.34 -4.73
N PHE A 198 -22.75 -0.73 -6.00
CA PHE A 198 -23.78 -1.67 -6.42
C PHE A 198 -23.40 -3.11 -6.07
N LEU A 199 -22.14 -3.50 -6.29
CA LEU A 199 -21.61 -4.80 -5.87
C LEU A 199 -21.71 -4.99 -4.35
N GLU A 200 -21.31 -3.98 -3.56
CA GLU A 200 -21.42 -4.03 -2.09
C GLU A 200 -22.87 -4.12 -1.61
N ALA A 201 -23.82 -3.57 -2.37
CA ALA A 201 -25.25 -3.64 -2.08
C ALA A 201 -25.92 -4.93 -2.62
N GLY A 202 -25.19 -5.81 -3.30
CA GLY A 202 -25.74 -7.01 -3.96
C GLY A 202 -26.58 -6.69 -5.20
N ASP A 203 -26.51 -5.48 -5.75
CA ASP A 203 -27.22 -5.05 -6.96
C ASP A 203 -26.40 -5.38 -8.22
N GLY A 204 -26.30 -6.68 -8.49
CA GLY A 204 -25.54 -7.19 -9.64
C GLY A 204 -26.02 -6.65 -10.98
N ARG A 205 -27.32 -6.34 -11.11
CA ARG A 205 -27.89 -5.86 -12.37
C ARG A 205 -27.41 -4.45 -12.72
N ASN A 206 -27.39 -3.53 -11.75
CA ASN A 206 -26.84 -2.20 -11.96
C ASN A 206 -25.30 -2.22 -12.06
N ALA A 207 -24.63 -3.09 -11.32
CA ALA A 207 -23.18 -3.29 -11.46
C ALA A 207 -22.82 -3.73 -12.89
N LEU A 208 -23.52 -4.72 -13.47
CA LEU A 208 -23.30 -5.16 -14.85
C LEU A 208 -23.49 -4.03 -15.86
N ARG A 209 -24.51 -3.19 -15.69
CA ARG A 209 -24.75 -2.04 -16.58
C ARG A 209 -23.59 -1.05 -16.57
N VAL A 210 -22.97 -0.82 -15.41
CA VAL A 210 -21.77 0.01 -15.31
C VAL A 210 -20.58 -0.68 -16.00
N LEU A 211 -20.32 -1.94 -15.64
CA LEU A 211 -19.12 -2.66 -16.07
C LEU A 211 -19.12 -2.91 -17.58
N VAL A 212 -20.23 -3.37 -18.16
CA VAL A 212 -20.38 -3.58 -19.60
C VAL A 212 -20.20 -2.28 -20.38
N ALA A 213 -20.77 -1.17 -19.89
CA ALA A 213 -20.67 0.13 -20.55
C ALA A 213 -19.25 0.70 -20.61
N VAL A 214 -18.36 0.23 -19.72
CA VAL A 214 -16.94 0.59 -19.73
C VAL A 214 -16.11 -0.44 -20.50
N ALA A 215 -16.39 -1.73 -20.31
CA ALA A 215 -15.64 -2.83 -20.92
C ALA A 215 -15.72 -2.80 -22.45
N GLU A 216 -16.92 -2.65 -23.02
CA GLU A 216 -17.13 -2.68 -24.47
C GLU A 216 -16.27 -1.64 -25.22
N PRO A 217 -16.38 -0.32 -24.96
CA PRO A 217 -15.53 0.66 -25.65
C PRO A 217 -14.05 0.51 -25.33
N PHE A 218 -13.69 0.00 -24.14
CA PHE A 218 -12.31 -0.26 -23.77
C PHE A 218 -11.68 -1.36 -24.62
N ILE A 219 -12.37 -2.50 -24.76
CA ILE A 219 -11.92 -3.64 -25.56
C ILE A 219 -11.79 -3.23 -27.03
N GLU A 220 -12.83 -2.57 -27.58
CA GLU A 220 -12.85 -2.11 -28.98
C GLU A 220 -11.64 -1.21 -29.31
N GLU A 221 -11.40 -0.18 -28.50
CA GLU A 221 -10.28 0.74 -28.75
C GLU A 221 -8.93 0.05 -28.50
N TRP A 222 -8.83 -0.77 -27.45
CA TRP A 222 -7.58 -1.44 -27.10
C TRP A 222 -7.14 -2.38 -28.22
N LEU A 223 -8.05 -3.19 -28.76
CA LEU A 223 -7.81 -4.06 -29.92
C LEU A 223 -7.48 -3.26 -31.19
N GLY A 224 -8.12 -2.10 -31.38
CA GLY A 224 -7.93 -1.29 -32.58
C GLY A 224 -6.59 -0.54 -32.63
N GLU A 225 -6.11 -0.03 -31.50
CA GLU A 225 -5.04 0.98 -31.49
C GLU A 225 -3.86 0.62 -30.55
N MET A 226 -4.00 -0.36 -29.66
CA MET A 226 -3.08 -0.52 -28.53
C MET A 226 -2.53 -1.93 -28.30
N ALA A 227 -3.23 -2.96 -28.79
CA ALA A 227 -2.96 -4.36 -28.44
C ALA A 227 -1.53 -4.84 -28.71
N GLU A 228 -0.84 -4.28 -29.70
CA GLU A 228 0.55 -4.65 -30.03
C GLU A 228 1.59 -4.02 -29.10
N THR A 229 1.21 -3.04 -28.28
CA THR A 229 2.16 -2.13 -27.61
C THR A 229 1.90 -1.89 -26.12
N ASP A 230 0.73 -2.28 -25.62
CA ASP A 230 0.26 -1.96 -24.28
C ASP A 230 0.30 -3.19 -23.36
N GLU A 231 1.34 -3.30 -22.52
CA GLU A 231 1.46 -4.36 -21.50
C GLU A 231 0.88 -3.94 -20.13
N GLU A 232 0.49 -2.66 -19.95
CA GLU A 232 0.12 -2.11 -18.64
C GLU A 232 -1.36 -2.31 -18.26
N MET A 233 -2.25 -2.53 -19.23
CA MET A 233 -3.70 -2.58 -18.99
C MET A 233 -4.24 -3.96 -18.59
N TYR A 234 -3.38 -4.96 -18.46
CA TYR A 234 -3.79 -6.35 -18.20
C TYR A 234 -4.54 -6.48 -16.87
N LEU A 235 -4.16 -5.69 -15.87
CA LEU A 235 -4.84 -5.66 -14.56
C LEU A 235 -6.28 -5.15 -14.66
N LEU A 236 -6.56 -4.21 -15.56
CA LEU A 236 -7.91 -3.67 -15.74
C LEU A 236 -8.86 -4.73 -16.35
N PHE A 237 -8.36 -5.56 -17.27
CA PHE A 237 -9.12 -6.69 -17.81
C PHE A 237 -9.48 -7.69 -16.70
N GLU A 238 -8.53 -8.04 -15.84
CA GLU A 238 -8.75 -8.94 -14.69
C GLU A 238 -9.75 -8.36 -13.69
N ASP A 239 -9.64 -7.07 -13.37
CA ASP A 239 -10.58 -6.39 -12.46
C ASP A 239 -11.99 -6.31 -13.05
N LEU A 240 -12.14 -5.95 -14.32
CA LEU A 240 -13.43 -5.94 -15.03
C LEU A 240 -14.06 -7.33 -15.03
N GLY A 241 -13.30 -8.35 -15.44
CA GLY A 241 -13.79 -9.72 -15.50
C GLY A 241 -14.22 -10.25 -14.12
N ARG A 242 -13.38 -10.07 -13.10
CA ARG A 242 -13.75 -10.44 -11.72
C ARG A 242 -15.03 -9.74 -11.26
N MET A 243 -15.12 -8.42 -11.42
CA MET A 243 -16.29 -7.64 -10.98
C MET A 243 -17.56 -8.00 -11.77
N MET A 244 -17.44 -8.33 -13.05
CA MET A 244 -18.56 -8.80 -13.86
C MET A 244 -19.04 -10.17 -13.40
N ALA A 245 -18.12 -11.10 -13.12
CA ALA A 245 -18.48 -12.42 -12.58
C ALA A 245 -19.19 -12.30 -11.21
N GLU A 246 -18.74 -11.38 -10.36
CA GLU A 246 -19.41 -11.07 -9.08
C GLU A 246 -20.85 -10.59 -9.34
N ALA A 247 -20.99 -9.62 -10.25
CA ALA A 247 -22.28 -9.04 -10.60
C ALA A 247 -23.25 -10.06 -11.25
N VAL A 248 -22.74 -10.98 -12.08
CA VAL A 248 -23.53 -12.09 -12.66
C VAL A 248 -24.09 -12.98 -11.55
N LEU A 249 -23.27 -13.36 -10.58
CA LEU A 249 -23.70 -14.26 -9.50
C LEU A 249 -24.63 -13.58 -8.47
N MET A 250 -24.63 -12.25 -8.41
CA MET A 250 -25.58 -11.46 -7.61
C MET A 250 -26.87 -11.12 -8.36
N GLY A 251 -26.81 -11.06 -9.70
CA GLY A 251 -27.90 -10.61 -10.54
C GLY A 251 -28.96 -11.68 -10.80
N ASP A 252 -30.23 -11.32 -10.65
CA ASP A 252 -31.35 -12.11 -11.16
C ASP A 252 -31.52 -11.85 -12.67
N LEU A 253 -30.64 -12.49 -13.45
CA LEU A 253 -30.69 -12.49 -14.92
C LEU A 253 -31.64 -13.59 -15.40
N SER A 254 -32.53 -13.25 -16.34
CA SER A 254 -33.29 -14.27 -17.05
C SER A 254 -32.37 -15.15 -17.90
N GLU A 255 -32.88 -16.29 -18.37
CA GLU A 255 -32.14 -17.17 -19.29
C GLU A 255 -31.70 -16.42 -20.54
N ASP A 256 -32.61 -15.71 -21.21
CA ASP A 256 -32.30 -14.87 -22.37
C ASP A 256 -31.20 -13.83 -22.09
N GLU A 257 -31.25 -13.14 -20.93
CA GLU A 257 -30.25 -12.13 -20.57
C GLU A 257 -28.88 -12.73 -20.27
N ARG A 258 -28.87 -13.95 -19.72
CA ARG A 258 -27.64 -14.70 -19.44
C ARG A 258 -27.00 -15.16 -20.73
N ASP A 259 -27.79 -15.65 -21.69
CA ASP A 259 -27.32 -16.11 -22.99
C ASP A 259 -26.79 -14.95 -23.82
N ASP A 260 -27.51 -13.82 -23.89
CA ASP A 260 -27.06 -12.61 -24.58
C ASP A 260 -25.72 -12.09 -24.02
N LEU A 261 -25.58 -12.07 -22.68
CA LEU A 261 -24.35 -11.65 -22.03
C LEU A 261 -23.22 -12.67 -22.23
N PHE A 262 -23.53 -13.96 -22.25
CA PHE A 262 -22.55 -15.02 -22.52
C PHE A 262 -21.97 -14.86 -23.93
N GLU A 263 -22.81 -14.70 -24.95
CA GLU A 263 -22.37 -14.48 -26.33
C GLU A 263 -21.50 -13.23 -26.45
N THR A 264 -21.90 -12.14 -25.80
CA THR A 264 -21.14 -10.87 -25.79
C THR A 264 -19.74 -11.06 -25.21
N VAL A 265 -19.66 -11.68 -24.02
CA VAL A 265 -18.38 -11.82 -23.29
C VAL A 265 -17.49 -12.91 -23.91
N GLU A 266 -18.09 -13.98 -24.46
CA GLU A 266 -17.35 -14.98 -25.24
C GLU A 266 -16.72 -14.36 -26.48
N GLY A 267 -17.46 -13.48 -27.18
CA GLY A 267 -16.93 -12.70 -28.30
C GLY A 267 -15.72 -11.86 -27.91
N TRP A 268 -15.83 -11.10 -26.82
CA TRP A 268 -14.70 -10.33 -26.28
C TRP A 268 -13.49 -11.21 -25.94
N GLN A 269 -13.70 -12.32 -25.23
CA GLN A 269 -12.62 -13.21 -24.83
C GLN A 269 -11.95 -13.89 -26.03
N ALA A 270 -12.70 -14.21 -27.07
CA ALA A 270 -12.16 -14.77 -28.31
C ALA A 270 -11.22 -13.76 -29.00
N GLU A 271 -11.63 -12.50 -29.14
CA GLU A 271 -10.81 -11.45 -29.75
C GLU A 271 -9.55 -11.13 -28.91
N LEU A 272 -9.66 -11.13 -27.58
CA LEU A 272 -8.53 -10.86 -26.69
C LEU A 272 -7.53 -12.03 -26.59
N SER A 273 -7.97 -13.27 -26.82
CA SER A 273 -7.13 -14.46 -26.65
C SER A 273 -5.88 -14.47 -27.54
N ASP A 274 -5.93 -13.80 -28.69
CA ASP A 274 -4.79 -13.65 -29.60
C ASP A 274 -3.67 -12.75 -29.04
N TYR A 275 -3.99 -11.92 -28.04
CA TYR A 275 -3.08 -10.94 -27.44
C TYR A 275 -2.69 -11.26 -25.98
N GLY A 276 -3.36 -12.24 -25.36
CA GLY A 276 -3.01 -12.77 -24.04
C GLY A 276 -3.94 -12.45 -22.87
N PRO A 277 -4.74 -11.36 -22.83
CA PRO A 277 -5.68 -11.14 -21.73
C PRO A 277 -6.76 -12.24 -21.61
N GLU A 278 -6.90 -12.83 -20.42
CA GLU A 278 -7.87 -13.89 -20.12
C GLU A 278 -8.92 -13.49 -19.07
N GLY A 279 -8.97 -12.21 -18.69
CA GLY A 279 -9.77 -11.72 -17.58
C GLY A 279 -11.27 -12.01 -17.67
N PHE A 280 -11.83 -12.18 -18.88
CA PHE A 280 -13.26 -12.44 -19.06
C PHE A 280 -13.66 -13.92 -19.00
N SER A 281 -12.69 -14.84 -19.00
CA SER A 281 -12.94 -16.28 -18.84
C SER A 281 -13.70 -16.63 -17.55
N ILE A 282 -13.46 -15.88 -16.47
CA ILE A 282 -14.16 -16.06 -15.19
C ILE A 282 -15.64 -15.66 -15.28
N VAL A 283 -16.00 -14.74 -16.19
CA VAL A 283 -17.37 -14.29 -16.39
C VAL A 283 -18.17 -15.36 -17.12
N THR A 284 -17.63 -15.94 -18.20
CA THR A 284 -18.29 -17.03 -18.93
C THR A 284 -18.44 -18.26 -18.04
N ALA A 285 -17.44 -18.57 -17.21
CA ALA A 285 -17.54 -19.61 -16.18
C ALA A 285 -18.66 -19.34 -15.17
N ALA A 286 -18.80 -18.10 -14.68
CA ALA A 286 -19.85 -17.73 -13.73
C ALA A 286 -21.26 -17.80 -14.37
N LEU A 287 -21.41 -17.34 -15.61
CA LEU A 287 -22.65 -17.43 -16.38
C LEU A 287 -23.06 -18.89 -16.60
N ALA A 288 -22.13 -19.76 -17.00
CA ALA A 288 -22.41 -21.18 -17.24
C ALA A 288 -22.70 -21.97 -15.95
N ALA A 289 -21.97 -21.70 -14.87
CA ALA A 289 -22.08 -22.48 -13.64
C ALA A 289 -23.32 -22.11 -12.82
N GLY A 290 -23.70 -20.84 -12.78
CA GLY A 290 -24.85 -20.35 -12.00
C GLY A 290 -24.77 -20.76 -10.52
N TRP A 291 -25.90 -20.98 -9.85
CA TRP A 291 -25.95 -21.50 -8.47
C TRP A 291 -26.51 -22.92 -8.36
N ASP A 292 -27.11 -23.45 -9.42
CA ASP A 292 -28.02 -24.61 -9.33
C ASP A 292 -27.33 -25.98 -9.34
N ALA A 293 -26.02 -26.02 -9.53
CA ALA A 293 -25.26 -27.27 -9.56
C ALA A 293 -25.51 -28.08 -8.26
N PRO A 294 -25.99 -29.35 -8.34
CA PRO A 294 -26.37 -30.12 -7.15
C PRO A 294 -25.25 -30.28 -6.12
N ALA A 295 -24.00 -30.47 -6.58
CA ALA A 295 -22.85 -30.57 -5.70
C ALA A 295 -22.56 -29.27 -4.95
N LEU A 296 -22.73 -28.11 -5.61
CA LEU A 296 -22.60 -26.81 -4.98
C LEU A 296 -23.73 -26.59 -3.96
N GLN A 297 -24.97 -26.93 -4.29
CA GLN A 297 -26.11 -26.81 -3.37
C GLN A 297 -25.91 -27.63 -2.09
N ALA A 298 -25.39 -28.86 -2.20
CA ALA A 298 -25.05 -29.68 -1.04
C ALA A 298 -23.95 -29.03 -0.17
N VAL A 299 -22.95 -28.40 -0.78
CA VAL A 299 -21.91 -27.62 -0.07
C VAL A 299 -22.53 -26.42 0.65
N LEU A 300 -23.33 -25.60 -0.04
CA LEU A 300 -23.95 -24.39 0.53
C LEU A 300 -24.90 -24.74 1.69
N ALA A 301 -25.63 -25.85 1.58
CA ALA A 301 -26.49 -26.38 2.63
C ALA A 301 -25.72 -26.95 3.84
N GLY A 302 -24.40 -27.14 3.72
CA GLY A 302 -23.55 -27.67 4.79
C GLY A 302 -23.70 -29.18 4.99
N GLU A 303 -24.03 -29.93 3.95
CA GLU A 303 -24.18 -31.38 4.02
C GLU A 303 -22.86 -32.08 4.36
N ALA A 304 -22.92 -33.06 5.26
CA ALA A 304 -21.72 -33.77 5.72
C ALA A 304 -21.08 -34.58 4.58
N GLY A 305 -19.81 -34.30 4.27
CA GLY A 305 -19.07 -34.97 3.21
C GLY A 305 -19.28 -34.39 1.81
N ALA A 306 -20.06 -33.30 1.67
CA ALA A 306 -20.12 -32.55 0.44
C ALA A 306 -18.74 -31.96 0.11
N ALA A 307 -18.32 -32.10 -1.14
CA ALA A 307 -17.03 -31.63 -1.62
C ALA A 307 -17.22 -30.77 -2.85
N LEU A 308 -16.44 -29.70 -2.92
CA LEU A 308 -16.49 -28.78 -4.05
C LEU A 308 -15.84 -29.43 -5.29
N PRO A 309 -16.55 -29.51 -6.44
CA PRO A 309 -15.97 -29.99 -7.70
C PRO A 309 -14.75 -29.16 -8.12
N ALA A 310 -13.83 -29.78 -8.88
CA ALA A 310 -12.63 -29.08 -9.37
C ALA A 310 -12.98 -27.87 -10.25
N THR A 311 -14.06 -27.95 -11.01
CA THR A 311 -14.57 -26.89 -11.89
C THR A 311 -15.06 -25.65 -11.14
N GLU A 312 -15.37 -25.76 -9.84
CA GLU A 312 -15.85 -24.65 -9.03
C GLU A 312 -14.72 -23.90 -8.31
N LYS A 313 -13.49 -24.44 -8.34
CA LYS A 313 -12.37 -23.87 -7.58
C LYS A 313 -12.05 -22.44 -7.98
N ASP A 314 -12.10 -22.15 -9.28
CA ASP A 314 -11.77 -20.83 -9.83
C ASP A 314 -12.88 -19.79 -9.51
N LEU A 315 -14.10 -20.25 -9.22
CA LEU A 315 -15.24 -19.40 -8.86
C LEU A 315 -15.38 -19.14 -7.36
N VAL A 316 -14.62 -19.82 -6.50
CA VAL A 316 -14.76 -19.71 -5.03
C VAL A 316 -14.69 -18.26 -4.55
N ALA A 317 -13.67 -17.52 -4.98
CA ALA A 317 -13.47 -16.15 -4.53
C ALA A 317 -14.63 -15.22 -4.91
N VAL A 318 -15.13 -15.35 -6.15
CA VAL A 318 -16.26 -14.56 -6.67
C VAL A 318 -17.55 -14.94 -5.95
N ARG A 319 -17.81 -16.24 -5.76
CA ARG A 319 -18.99 -16.73 -5.01
C ARG A 319 -19.00 -16.25 -3.57
N LEU A 320 -17.86 -16.25 -2.89
CA LEU A 320 -17.76 -15.73 -1.52
C LEU A 320 -18.13 -14.24 -1.46
N ARG A 321 -17.65 -13.42 -2.39
CA ARG A 321 -18.02 -11.99 -2.48
C ARG A 321 -19.52 -11.80 -2.76
N ALA A 322 -20.08 -12.59 -3.69
CA ALA A 322 -21.51 -12.57 -3.97
C ALA A 322 -22.37 -12.96 -2.75
N LEU A 323 -21.98 -14.00 -2.00
CA LEU A 323 -22.67 -14.42 -0.77
C LEU A 323 -22.58 -13.37 0.33
N GLU A 324 -21.41 -12.71 0.48
CA GLU A 324 -21.23 -11.64 1.44
C GLU A 324 -22.12 -10.43 1.12
N ALA A 325 -22.10 -9.95 -0.13
CA ALA A 325 -22.91 -8.82 -0.57
C ALA A 325 -24.42 -9.09 -0.44
N THR A 326 -24.85 -10.33 -0.69
CA THR A 326 -26.25 -10.76 -0.58
C THR A 326 -26.65 -11.21 0.83
N SER A 327 -25.78 -11.01 1.84
CA SER A 327 -26.03 -11.36 3.24
C SER A 327 -26.32 -12.85 3.51
N ARG A 328 -25.77 -13.76 2.69
CA ARG A 328 -25.93 -15.22 2.81
C ARG A 328 -24.78 -15.84 3.61
N ALA A 329 -24.68 -15.45 4.88
CA ALA A 329 -23.48 -15.71 5.70
C ALA A 329 -23.23 -17.20 6.04
N GLU A 330 -24.27 -18.01 6.29
CA GLU A 330 -24.07 -19.45 6.58
C GLU A 330 -23.58 -20.20 5.34
N GLU A 331 -24.10 -19.86 4.16
CA GLU A 331 -23.65 -20.43 2.90
C GLU A 331 -22.21 -20.03 2.56
N TYR A 332 -21.84 -18.78 2.86
CA TYR A 332 -20.45 -18.31 2.79
C TYR A 332 -19.54 -19.18 3.67
N LEU A 333 -19.92 -19.40 4.93
CA LEU A 333 -19.13 -20.18 5.87
C LEU A 333 -18.98 -21.64 5.39
N ASN A 334 -20.05 -22.23 4.86
CA ASN A 334 -19.97 -23.59 4.33
C ASN A 334 -19.08 -23.69 3.08
N LEU A 335 -19.19 -22.73 2.16
CA LEU A 335 -18.35 -22.68 0.96
C LEU A 335 -16.88 -22.46 1.32
N ALA A 336 -16.57 -21.49 2.17
CA ALA A 336 -15.19 -21.22 2.60
C ALA A 336 -14.56 -22.43 3.29
N ARG A 337 -15.33 -23.14 4.13
CA ARG A 337 -14.88 -24.38 4.77
C ARG A 337 -14.61 -25.49 3.75
N ALA A 338 -15.52 -25.70 2.79
CA ALA A 338 -15.37 -26.73 1.76
C ALA A 338 -14.22 -26.44 0.78
N ALA A 339 -13.94 -25.16 0.51
CA ALA A 339 -12.81 -24.74 -0.30
C ALA A 339 -11.46 -24.82 0.44
N GLY A 340 -11.49 -24.99 1.77
CA GLY A 340 -10.28 -24.95 2.61
C GLY A 340 -9.72 -23.55 2.81
N ASP A 341 -10.49 -22.49 2.51
CA ASP A 341 -10.08 -21.11 2.75
C ASP A 341 -10.39 -20.72 4.20
N GLY A 342 -9.47 -21.12 5.09
CA GLY A 342 -9.63 -20.87 6.51
C GLY A 342 -9.56 -19.38 6.88
N ALA A 343 -8.92 -18.55 6.06
CA ALA A 343 -8.83 -17.12 6.28
C ALA A 343 -10.17 -16.43 5.98
N ALA A 344 -10.81 -16.78 4.87
CA ALA A 344 -12.16 -16.33 4.55
C ALA A 344 -13.18 -16.76 5.61
N TYR A 345 -13.16 -18.05 5.99
CA TYR A 345 -14.06 -18.59 7.01
C TYR A 345 -13.94 -17.84 8.35
N ALA A 346 -12.73 -17.75 8.89
CA ALA A 346 -12.50 -17.07 10.16
C ALA A 346 -12.79 -15.56 10.07
N GLY A 347 -12.48 -14.93 8.94
CA GLY A 347 -12.81 -13.53 8.67
C GLY A 347 -14.31 -13.25 8.76
N MET A 348 -15.13 -14.09 8.14
CA MET A 348 -16.59 -13.97 8.19
C MET A 348 -17.14 -14.21 9.60
N LEU A 349 -16.60 -15.18 10.35
CA LEU A 349 -17.00 -15.38 11.75
C LEU A 349 -16.74 -14.13 12.61
N VAL A 350 -15.63 -13.42 12.39
CA VAL A 350 -15.36 -12.14 13.09
C VAL A 350 -16.41 -11.09 12.75
N GLN A 351 -16.79 -10.96 11.48
CA GLN A 351 -17.82 -10.03 11.01
C GLN A 351 -19.20 -10.33 11.60
N LEU A 352 -19.52 -11.61 11.81
CA LEU A 352 -20.74 -12.06 12.49
C LEU A 352 -20.69 -11.93 14.03
N GLY A 353 -19.57 -11.48 14.60
CA GLY A 353 -19.37 -11.41 16.06
C GLY A 353 -19.15 -12.78 16.74
N ARG A 354 -18.90 -13.85 15.98
CA ARG A 354 -18.57 -15.20 16.45
C ARG A 354 -17.06 -15.32 16.75
N THR A 355 -16.55 -14.40 17.57
CA THR A 355 -15.11 -14.15 17.77
C THR A 355 -14.35 -15.36 18.32
N ASP A 356 -14.91 -16.05 19.32
CA ASP A 356 -14.22 -17.18 19.96
C ASP A 356 -14.08 -18.37 19.01
N GLU A 357 -15.11 -18.61 18.19
CA GLU A 357 -15.08 -19.62 17.14
C GLU A 357 -14.06 -19.26 16.05
N ALA A 358 -14.02 -17.98 15.63
CA ALA A 358 -13.07 -17.51 14.63
C ALA A 358 -11.62 -17.75 15.06
N VAL A 359 -11.29 -17.41 16.32
CA VAL A 359 -9.93 -17.58 16.87
C VAL A 359 -9.56 -19.06 16.99
N ALA A 360 -10.48 -19.90 17.49
CA ALA A 360 -10.24 -21.33 17.61
C ALA A 360 -10.01 -21.97 16.24
N TYR A 361 -10.85 -21.64 15.26
CA TYR A 361 -10.73 -22.16 13.90
C TYR A 361 -9.44 -21.69 13.22
N ALA A 362 -9.13 -20.39 13.30
CA ALA A 362 -7.94 -19.81 12.68
C ALA A 362 -6.63 -20.37 13.27
N ALA A 363 -6.61 -20.70 14.56
CA ALA A 363 -5.45 -21.29 15.21
C ALA A 363 -5.09 -22.68 14.63
N GLU A 364 -6.08 -23.41 14.12
CA GLU A 364 -5.90 -24.75 13.55
C GLU A 364 -5.73 -24.72 12.02
N HIS A 365 -6.46 -23.83 11.32
CA HIS A 365 -6.61 -23.90 9.86
C HIS A 365 -5.88 -22.79 9.08
N VAL A 366 -5.43 -21.72 9.74
CA VAL A 366 -4.71 -20.62 9.07
C VAL A 366 -3.23 -20.71 9.39
N ALA A 367 -2.44 -21.12 8.39
CA ALA A 367 -1.00 -21.31 8.52
C ALA A 367 -0.17 -20.08 8.11
N ASP A 368 -0.62 -19.31 7.12
CA ASP A 368 0.12 -18.15 6.62
C ASP A 368 0.10 -16.98 7.63
N PRO A 369 1.26 -16.46 8.07
CA PRO A 369 1.33 -15.34 8.98
C PRO A 369 0.72 -14.03 8.46
N GLY A 370 0.68 -13.84 7.14
CA GLY A 370 0.05 -12.66 6.51
C GLY A 370 -1.47 -12.68 6.69
N GLN A 371 -2.09 -13.83 6.44
CA GLN A 371 -3.52 -14.06 6.70
C GLN A 371 -3.85 -13.94 8.19
N VAL A 372 -2.99 -14.47 9.08
CA VAL A 372 -3.14 -14.29 10.54
C VAL A 372 -3.10 -12.81 10.92
N LEU A 373 -2.17 -12.03 10.35
CA LEU A 373 -2.06 -10.59 10.60
C LEU A 373 -3.31 -9.84 10.16
N ALA A 374 -3.85 -10.16 8.97
CA ALA A 374 -5.08 -9.56 8.47
C ALA A 374 -6.26 -9.83 9.42
N LEU A 375 -6.40 -11.07 9.89
CA LEU A 375 -7.47 -11.45 10.83
C LEU A 375 -7.29 -10.79 12.21
N ALA A 376 -6.06 -10.71 12.71
CA ALA A 376 -5.76 -10.03 13.98
C ALA A 376 -6.09 -8.53 13.91
N ARG A 377 -5.84 -7.86 12.79
CA ARG A 377 -6.25 -6.46 12.57
C ARG A 377 -7.77 -6.30 12.60
N ARG A 378 -8.52 -7.18 11.92
CA ARG A 378 -9.99 -7.18 11.96
C ARG A 378 -10.53 -7.39 13.38
N LEU A 379 -9.95 -8.32 14.14
CA LEU A 379 -10.32 -8.56 15.55
C LEU A 379 -10.10 -7.33 16.43
N ARG A 380 -8.97 -6.63 16.24
CA ARG A 380 -8.67 -5.39 16.95
C ARG A 380 -9.68 -4.29 16.62
N GLU A 381 -9.96 -4.08 15.34
CA GLU A 381 -10.94 -3.09 14.86
C GLU A 381 -12.36 -3.40 15.35
N GLY A 382 -12.71 -4.69 15.44
CA GLY A 382 -13.95 -5.18 16.04
C GLY A 382 -14.01 -5.09 17.57
N GLY A 383 -13.03 -4.48 18.24
CA GLY A 383 -13.05 -4.28 19.70
C GLY A 383 -12.59 -5.50 20.51
N HIS A 384 -11.90 -6.46 19.90
CA HIS A 384 -11.38 -7.67 20.56
C HIS A 384 -9.84 -7.74 20.58
N PRO A 385 -9.13 -6.71 21.13
CA PRO A 385 -7.68 -6.62 21.06
C PRO A 385 -6.96 -7.78 21.79
N ALA A 386 -7.52 -8.29 22.90
CA ALA A 386 -6.92 -9.41 23.61
C ALA A 386 -6.88 -10.69 22.75
N ARG A 387 -7.99 -11.00 22.06
CA ARG A 387 -8.10 -12.14 21.14
C ARG A 387 -7.18 -11.96 19.92
N ALA A 388 -7.06 -10.74 19.42
CA ALA A 388 -6.15 -10.42 18.32
C ALA A 388 -4.68 -10.73 18.68
N LEU A 389 -4.25 -10.38 19.90
CA LEU A 389 -2.91 -10.70 20.39
C LEU A 389 -2.69 -12.21 20.56
N ASP A 390 -3.66 -12.93 21.13
CA ASP A 390 -3.58 -14.38 21.32
C ASP A 390 -3.43 -15.11 19.97
N LEU A 391 -4.22 -14.69 18.96
CA LEU A 391 -4.15 -15.23 17.61
C LEU A 391 -2.80 -14.93 16.94
N ALA A 392 -2.33 -13.68 17.02
CA ALA A 392 -1.06 -13.28 16.43
C ALA A 392 0.13 -14.03 17.07
N GLN A 393 0.11 -14.21 18.40
CA GLN A 393 1.13 -15.01 19.10
C GLN A 393 1.10 -16.48 18.62
N SER A 394 -0.09 -17.09 18.53
CA SER A 394 -0.24 -18.46 18.05
C SER A 394 0.27 -18.63 16.62
N GLY A 395 -0.13 -17.74 15.70
CA GLY A 395 0.33 -17.78 14.31
C GLY A 395 1.84 -17.59 14.18
N LEU A 396 2.41 -16.69 14.97
CA LEU A 396 3.85 -16.45 14.97
C LEU A 396 4.65 -17.67 15.45
N ARG A 397 4.17 -18.39 16.47
CA ARG A 397 4.81 -19.61 16.98
C ARG A 397 4.74 -20.80 16.01
N ARG A 398 3.72 -20.82 15.16
CA ARG A 398 3.52 -21.86 14.13
C ARG A 398 4.21 -21.54 12.79
N ALA A 399 4.65 -20.29 12.60
CA ALA A 399 5.25 -19.86 11.35
C ALA A 399 6.50 -20.69 11.01
N GLY A 400 6.48 -21.31 9.82
CA GLY A 400 7.63 -22.05 9.29
C GLY A 400 8.74 -21.13 8.76
N PRO A 401 9.94 -21.68 8.45
CA PRO A 401 11.07 -20.91 7.93
C PRO A 401 10.78 -20.17 6.62
N GLU A 402 9.92 -20.74 5.76
CA GLU A 402 9.57 -20.21 4.43
C GLU A 402 8.71 -18.93 4.48
N ALA A 403 8.06 -18.64 5.61
CA ALA A 403 7.18 -17.49 5.78
C ALA A 403 7.88 -16.25 6.37
N SER A 404 9.21 -16.15 6.25
CA SER A 404 10.03 -15.18 6.98
C SER A 404 9.57 -13.71 6.85
N ARG A 405 9.18 -13.27 5.63
CA ARG A 405 8.70 -11.88 5.40
C ARG A 405 7.36 -11.59 6.07
N SER A 406 6.36 -12.45 5.89
CA SER A 406 5.02 -12.26 6.48
C SER A 406 5.06 -12.46 8.00
N ALA A 407 5.88 -13.39 8.49
CA ALA A 407 6.13 -13.59 9.92
C ALA A 407 6.77 -12.35 10.56
N GLY A 408 7.72 -11.69 9.88
CA GLY A 408 8.30 -10.43 10.34
C GLY A 408 7.26 -9.32 10.50
N ALA A 409 6.34 -9.16 9.54
CA ALA A 409 5.25 -8.19 9.62
C ALA A 409 4.30 -8.49 10.80
N LEU A 410 3.93 -9.76 10.99
CA LEU A 410 3.11 -10.21 12.12
C LEU A 410 3.79 -9.94 13.47
N ALA A 411 5.10 -10.22 13.57
CA ALA A 411 5.87 -10.01 14.79
C ALA A 411 5.99 -8.53 15.18
N ARG A 412 6.22 -7.63 14.21
CA ARG A 412 6.24 -6.17 14.46
C ARG A 412 4.88 -5.67 14.92
N TRP A 413 3.81 -6.13 14.27
CA TRP A 413 2.46 -5.77 14.69
C TRP A 413 2.15 -6.25 16.11
N LEU A 414 2.49 -7.51 16.44
CA LEU A 414 2.33 -8.06 17.80
C LEU A 414 3.10 -7.23 18.83
N ARG A 415 4.37 -6.88 18.53
CA ARG A 415 5.22 -6.03 19.39
C ARG A 415 4.52 -4.70 19.71
N ASP A 416 4.12 -3.97 18.66
CA ASP A 416 3.65 -2.60 18.80
C ASP A 416 2.27 -2.55 19.45
N GLU A 417 1.36 -3.46 19.07
CA GLU A 417 0.01 -3.52 19.64
C GLU A 417 0.02 -4.02 21.09
N ALA A 418 0.83 -5.04 21.41
CA ALA A 418 0.99 -5.50 22.79
C ALA A 418 1.62 -4.42 23.69
N ALA A 419 2.59 -3.66 23.18
CA ALA A 419 3.18 -2.54 23.90
C ALA A 419 2.15 -1.44 24.19
N ALA A 420 1.32 -1.09 23.20
CA ALA A 420 0.24 -0.11 23.36
C ALA A 420 -0.78 -0.55 24.44
N LEU A 421 -1.07 -1.86 24.51
CA LEU A 421 -1.97 -2.47 25.49
C LEU A 421 -1.30 -2.85 26.82
N LYS A 422 -0.03 -2.47 27.01
CA LYS A 422 0.77 -2.77 28.22
C LYS A 422 0.90 -4.27 28.52
N ARG A 423 0.80 -5.12 27.51
CA ARG A 423 1.02 -6.57 27.59
C ARG A 423 2.50 -6.88 27.35
N ARG A 424 3.31 -6.62 28.39
CA ARG A 424 4.79 -6.63 28.30
C ARG A 424 5.35 -7.93 27.74
N ASP A 425 4.90 -9.09 28.20
CA ASP A 425 5.46 -10.39 27.79
C ASP A 425 5.28 -10.63 26.29
N LEU A 426 4.09 -10.32 25.76
CA LEU A 426 3.78 -10.44 24.33
C LEU A 426 4.56 -9.43 23.48
N ALA A 427 4.75 -8.22 24.01
CA ALA A 427 5.53 -7.19 23.31
C ALA A 427 7.01 -7.60 23.16
N LEU A 428 7.59 -8.21 24.20
CA LEU A 428 8.95 -8.74 24.16
C LEU A 428 9.08 -9.94 23.22
N GLU A 429 8.08 -10.84 23.22
CA GLU A 429 8.04 -11.98 22.29
C GLU A 429 8.00 -11.51 20.83
N GLY A 430 7.10 -10.56 20.51
CA GLY A 430 7.01 -9.96 19.17
C GLY A 430 8.30 -9.23 18.77
N ALA A 431 8.93 -8.49 19.70
CA ALA A 431 10.20 -7.80 19.45
C ALA A 431 11.33 -8.78 19.10
N ARG A 432 11.46 -9.86 19.88
CA ARG A 432 12.47 -10.89 19.65
C ARG A 432 12.26 -11.59 18.31
N ALA A 433 11.02 -11.93 17.97
CA ALA A 433 10.70 -12.60 16.72
C ALA A 433 10.90 -11.69 15.49
N ALA A 434 10.53 -10.40 15.59
CA ALA A 434 10.75 -9.44 14.50
C ALA A 434 12.25 -9.31 14.19
N PHE A 435 13.08 -9.15 15.23
CA PHE A 435 14.53 -9.08 15.08
C PHE A 435 15.12 -10.41 14.57
N ALA A 436 14.64 -11.56 15.03
CA ALA A 436 15.13 -12.85 14.57
C ALA A 436 14.94 -13.06 13.06
N GLN A 437 13.90 -12.47 12.48
CA GLN A 437 13.64 -12.55 11.04
C GLN A 437 14.43 -11.52 10.23
N SER A 438 14.59 -10.29 10.74
CA SER A 438 15.20 -9.21 9.96
C SER A 438 16.69 -9.02 10.22
N CYS A 439 17.15 -9.28 11.46
CA CYS A 439 18.43 -8.84 12.00
C CYS A 439 18.74 -7.35 11.71
N ALA A 440 17.69 -6.54 11.54
CA ALA A 440 17.79 -5.13 11.16
C ALA A 440 17.94 -4.24 12.41
N LEU A 441 18.66 -3.14 12.26
CA LEU A 441 18.90 -2.17 13.32
C LEU A 441 17.58 -1.57 13.84
N ASP A 442 16.63 -1.29 12.95
CA ASP A 442 15.33 -0.72 13.32
C ASP A 442 14.54 -1.63 14.28
N ASP A 443 14.53 -2.94 14.01
CA ASP A 443 13.86 -3.91 14.89
C ASP A 443 14.61 -4.07 16.22
N TYR A 444 15.94 -3.94 16.22
CA TYR A 444 16.76 -3.92 17.45
C TYR A 444 16.44 -2.72 18.34
N LEU A 445 16.40 -1.52 17.76
CA LEU A 445 16.09 -0.28 18.48
C LEU A 445 14.63 -0.27 18.99
N ALA A 446 13.70 -0.80 18.20
CA ALA A 446 12.33 -0.99 18.63
C ALA A 446 12.21 -1.97 19.80
N ALA A 447 12.98 -3.07 19.79
CA ALA A 447 13.07 -4.01 20.91
C ALA A 447 13.60 -3.33 22.19
N ARG A 448 14.66 -2.51 22.09
CA ARG A 448 15.20 -1.72 23.20
C ARG A 448 14.15 -0.80 23.82
N LYS A 449 13.39 -0.10 22.96
CA LYS A 449 12.32 0.79 23.39
C LYS A 449 11.21 0.06 24.16
N VAL A 450 10.79 -1.11 23.68
CA VAL A 450 9.74 -1.93 24.32
C VAL A 450 10.24 -2.53 25.64
N ALA A 451 11.51 -2.96 25.69
CA ALA A 451 12.08 -3.57 26.88
C ALA A 451 12.25 -2.58 28.05
N GLY A 452 12.67 -1.35 27.79
CA GLY A 452 12.87 -0.34 28.83
C GLY A 452 13.80 -0.86 29.94
N LYS A 453 13.31 -0.94 31.18
CA LYS A 453 14.09 -1.42 32.34
C LYS A 453 14.54 -2.89 32.26
N GLY A 454 13.95 -3.70 31.38
CA GLY A 454 14.34 -5.10 31.18
C GLY A 454 15.13 -5.32 29.90
N TRP A 455 15.93 -4.32 29.49
CA TRP A 455 16.70 -4.38 28.26
C TRP A 455 17.80 -5.44 28.30
N ASP A 456 18.58 -5.53 29.38
CA ASP A 456 19.79 -6.37 29.40
C ASP A 456 19.54 -7.85 29.02
N PRO A 457 18.52 -8.55 29.59
CA PRO A 457 18.26 -9.93 29.19
C PRO A 457 17.83 -10.08 27.73
N LEU A 458 17.03 -9.13 27.22
CA LEU A 458 16.61 -9.15 25.82
C LEU A 458 17.77 -8.85 24.89
N ARG A 459 18.61 -7.86 25.23
CA ARG A 459 19.82 -7.49 24.48
C ARG A 459 20.70 -8.71 24.24
N ASP A 460 21.00 -9.44 25.32
CA ASP A 460 21.90 -10.59 25.26
C ASP A 460 21.30 -11.70 24.36
N ASP A 461 19.99 -11.92 24.41
CA ASP A 461 19.28 -12.81 23.49
C ASP A 461 19.36 -12.37 22.03
N LEU A 462 19.16 -11.07 21.74
CA LEU A 462 19.22 -10.53 20.37
C LEU A 462 20.64 -10.61 19.81
N LEU A 463 21.66 -10.30 20.61
CA LEU A 463 23.06 -10.43 20.19
C LEU A 463 23.44 -11.90 19.94
N ALA A 464 22.92 -12.84 20.75
CA ALA A 464 23.12 -14.27 20.51
C ALA A 464 22.44 -14.75 19.21
N ILE A 465 21.30 -14.18 18.84
CA ILE A 465 20.68 -14.41 17.53
C ILE A 465 21.58 -13.85 16.41
N LEU A 466 21.98 -12.58 16.51
CA LEU A 466 22.81 -11.89 15.52
C LEU A 466 24.14 -12.61 15.25
N ALA A 467 24.74 -13.21 16.28
CA ALA A 467 25.98 -13.97 16.20
C ALA A 467 25.82 -15.32 15.48
N LYS A 468 24.63 -15.92 15.50
CA LYS A 468 24.33 -17.21 14.85
C LYS A 468 23.82 -17.07 13.42
N THR A 469 23.31 -15.91 13.06
CA THR A 469 22.81 -15.65 11.70
C THR A 469 23.98 -15.56 10.73
N ASP A 470 23.90 -16.23 9.57
CA ASP A 470 24.98 -16.13 8.58
C ASP A 470 25.02 -14.74 7.93
N PHE A 471 23.84 -14.22 7.53
CA PHE A 471 23.69 -12.96 6.80
C PHE A 471 22.92 -11.91 7.61
N ALA A 472 23.54 -10.76 7.88
CA ALA A 472 22.91 -9.67 8.63
C ALA A 472 23.54 -8.33 8.25
N SER A 473 22.90 -7.59 7.35
CA SER A 473 23.39 -6.32 6.79
C SER A 473 23.74 -5.29 7.86
N ASP A 474 22.96 -5.25 8.94
CA ASP A 474 23.07 -4.24 9.98
C ASP A 474 23.94 -4.68 11.17
N ARG A 475 24.61 -5.85 11.07
CA ARG A 475 25.43 -6.41 12.17
C ARG A 475 26.42 -5.41 12.75
N ILE A 476 27.19 -4.75 11.88
CA ILE A 476 28.20 -3.77 12.31
C ILE A 476 27.51 -2.58 12.99
N ALA A 477 26.39 -2.11 12.44
CA ALA A 477 25.67 -1.00 13.02
C ALA A 477 25.14 -1.33 14.42
N ILE A 478 24.56 -2.52 14.62
CA ILE A 478 24.06 -2.99 15.92
C ILE A 478 25.19 -3.12 16.94
N LEU A 479 26.33 -3.72 16.56
CA LEU A 479 27.47 -3.88 17.47
C LEU A 479 28.05 -2.52 17.90
N LEU A 480 28.06 -1.53 17.00
CA LEU A 480 28.47 -0.17 17.33
C LEU A 480 27.51 0.52 18.31
N GLU A 481 26.20 0.30 18.18
CA GLU A 481 25.21 0.85 19.13
C GLU A 481 25.39 0.31 20.56
N GLU A 482 25.91 -0.90 20.71
CA GLU A 482 26.24 -1.50 22.02
C GLU A 482 27.69 -1.24 22.46
N GLY A 483 28.46 -0.47 21.68
CA GLY A 483 29.86 -0.16 21.98
C GLY A 483 30.81 -1.36 21.85
N LEU A 484 30.38 -2.45 21.19
CA LEU A 484 31.15 -3.66 20.93
C LEU A 484 32.06 -3.46 19.70
N VAL A 485 32.93 -2.46 19.76
CA VAL A 485 33.78 -2.03 18.65
C VAL A 485 34.69 -3.16 18.17
N GLY A 486 35.23 -3.98 19.09
CA GLY A 486 36.08 -5.13 18.74
C GLY A 486 35.34 -6.16 17.88
N ASP A 487 34.12 -6.53 18.27
CA ASP A 487 33.31 -7.49 17.52
C ASP A 487 32.88 -6.91 16.17
N ALA A 488 32.60 -5.60 16.11
CA ALA A 488 32.29 -4.89 14.88
C ALA A 488 33.49 -4.88 13.90
N MET A 489 34.71 -4.69 14.40
CA MET A 489 35.94 -4.80 13.60
C MET A 489 36.10 -6.21 13.02
N THR A 490 35.93 -7.26 13.85
CA THR A 490 35.98 -8.65 13.38
C THR A 490 34.89 -8.92 12.33
N ALA A 491 33.66 -8.46 12.56
CA ALA A 491 32.59 -8.60 11.57
C ALA A 491 32.91 -7.92 10.23
N ALA A 492 33.63 -6.80 10.23
CA ALA A 492 34.04 -6.09 9.02
C ALA A 492 35.17 -6.79 8.23
N GLU A 493 36.03 -7.57 8.90
CA GLU A 493 37.14 -8.31 8.27
C GLU A 493 36.69 -9.60 7.57
N PHE A 494 35.72 -10.31 8.14
CA PHE A 494 35.27 -11.61 7.64
C PHE A 494 34.08 -11.52 6.67
N ASN A 495 33.62 -10.32 6.33
CA ASN A 495 32.34 -10.19 5.65
C ASN A 495 32.41 -10.55 4.15
N ARG A 496 31.49 -11.43 3.72
CA ARG A 496 31.24 -11.81 2.32
C ARG A 496 30.17 -10.94 1.64
N GLU A 497 29.53 -10.04 2.38
CA GLU A 497 28.39 -9.24 1.92
C GLU A 497 28.83 -8.02 1.10
N HIS A 498 28.21 -7.83 -0.07
CA HIS A 498 28.51 -6.73 -1.02
C HIS A 498 27.65 -5.46 -0.79
N THR A 499 26.91 -5.40 0.32
CA THR A 499 25.81 -4.43 0.55
C THR A 499 25.80 -3.88 1.99
N ILE A 500 26.96 -3.47 2.50
CA ILE A 500 27.03 -2.72 3.76
C ILE A 500 27.02 -1.23 3.43
N ASP A 501 26.21 -0.47 4.17
CA ASP A 501 26.22 0.99 4.07
C ASP A 501 27.61 1.55 4.41
N GLU A 502 28.20 2.28 3.46
CA GLU A 502 29.52 2.89 3.59
C GLU A 502 29.59 3.83 4.81
N ALA A 503 28.49 4.51 5.14
CA ALA A 503 28.41 5.37 6.32
C ALA A 503 28.62 4.59 7.63
N VAL A 504 28.13 3.35 7.72
CA VAL A 504 28.31 2.50 8.90
C VAL A 504 29.78 2.12 9.08
N LEU A 505 30.48 1.84 7.98
CA LEU A 505 31.91 1.51 8.00
C LEU A 505 32.78 2.72 8.39
N HIS A 506 32.41 3.93 7.95
CA HIS A 506 33.08 5.15 8.41
C HIS A 506 32.93 5.35 9.92
N ARG A 507 31.72 5.17 10.48
CA ARG A 507 31.53 5.21 11.94
C ARG A 507 32.35 4.14 12.67
N LEU A 508 32.49 2.95 12.09
CA LEU A 508 33.36 1.90 12.65
C LEU A 508 34.83 2.35 12.71
N ALA A 509 35.34 2.95 11.64
CA ALA A 509 36.71 3.46 11.59
C ALA A 509 36.96 4.55 12.64
N GLU A 510 36.00 5.45 12.84
CA GLU A 510 36.06 6.48 13.89
C GLU A 510 36.07 5.87 15.30
N ALA A 511 35.15 4.94 15.57
CA ALA A 511 35.05 4.28 16.88
C ALA A 511 36.27 3.39 17.18
N ALA A 512 36.86 2.78 16.16
CA ALA A 512 38.02 1.91 16.28
C ALA A 512 39.34 2.69 16.44
N LEU A 513 39.36 4.00 16.14
CA LEU A 513 40.58 4.81 16.17
C LEU A 513 41.23 4.85 17.56
N GLU A 514 40.44 4.98 18.63
CA GLU A 514 40.99 4.99 19.99
C GLU A 514 41.45 3.59 20.45
N ARG A 515 40.90 2.53 19.85
CA ARG A 515 41.13 1.14 20.24
C ARG A 515 42.32 0.52 19.52
N ASP A 516 42.36 0.63 18.19
CA ASP A 516 43.41 0.08 17.34
C ASP A 516 43.62 0.97 16.10
N PRO A 517 44.41 2.06 16.23
CA PRO A 517 44.77 2.91 15.11
C PRO A 517 45.42 2.13 13.95
N ALA A 518 46.19 1.08 14.23
CA ALA A 518 46.89 0.33 13.20
C ALA A 518 45.91 -0.48 12.33
N TRP A 519 44.85 -1.02 12.94
CA TRP A 519 43.75 -1.64 12.21
C TRP A 519 43.03 -0.64 11.31
N VAL A 520 42.69 0.56 11.83
CA VAL A 520 41.99 1.60 11.06
C VAL A 520 42.79 2.02 9.82
N ALA A 521 44.10 2.22 9.96
CA ALA A 521 44.96 2.56 8.83
C ALA A 521 44.89 1.50 7.72
N ARG A 522 45.09 0.22 8.06
CA ARG A 522 45.03 -0.89 7.10
C ARG A 522 43.65 -1.04 6.47
N PHE A 523 42.59 -0.96 7.28
CA PHE A 523 41.21 -1.11 6.83
C PHE A 523 40.81 0.00 5.84
N ALA A 524 41.14 1.25 6.17
CA ALA A 524 40.85 2.41 5.34
C ALA A 524 41.62 2.39 4.01
N GLU A 525 42.91 2.03 4.03
CA GLU A 525 43.71 1.89 2.81
C GLU A 525 43.18 0.80 1.89
N ALA A 526 42.80 -0.36 2.43
CA ALA A 526 42.23 -1.46 1.66
C ALA A 526 40.91 -1.06 0.97
N ARG A 527 40.10 -0.21 1.61
CA ARG A 527 38.85 0.34 1.04
C ARG A 527 39.10 1.42 -0.02
N ALA A 528 40.11 2.27 0.17
CA ALA A 528 40.47 3.32 -0.80
C ALA A 528 41.10 2.75 -2.09
N ALA A 529 41.91 1.70 -1.98
CA ALA A 529 42.69 1.16 -3.10
C ALA A 529 41.87 0.85 -4.38
N PRO A 530 40.76 0.08 -4.36
CA PRO A 530 39.99 -0.20 -5.57
C PRO A 530 39.34 1.05 -6.17
N LEU A 531 38.94 2.01 -5.34
CA LEU A 531 38.29 3.25 -5.76
C LEU A 531 39.24 4.18 -6.53
N LEU A 532 40.54 4.16 -6.21
CA LEU A 532 41.57 4.94 -6.89
C LEU A 532 41.83 4.46 -8.33
N THR A 533 41.49 3.21 -8.64
CA THR A 533 41.70 2.58 -9.95
C THR A 533 40.50 2.64 -10.90
N ALA A 534 39.36 3.19 -10.46
CA ALA A 534 38.07 3.10 -11.16
C ALA A 534 37.81 4.16 -12.27
N GLY A 535 38.73 5.11 -12.49
CA GLY A 535 38.72 5.99 -13.68
C GLY A 535 37.59 7.04 -13.78
N SER A 536 36.86 7.35 -12.70
CA SER A 536 35.78 8.36 -12.71
C SER A 536 35.79 9.25 -11.45
N ARG A 537 35.07 10.38 -11.47
CA ARG A 537 35.16 11.44 -10.43
C ARG A 537 34.56 11.06 -9.06
N ARG A 538 33.44 10.33 -9.01
CA ARG A 538 32.76 9.93 -7.75
C ARG A 538 33.59 8.98 -6.87
N PRO A 539 34.22 7.92 -7.41
CA PRO A 539 35.11 7.05 -6.63
C PRO A 539 36.28 7.76 -5.94
N TYR A 540 36.80 8.86 -6.50
CA TYR A 540 37.90 9.61 -5.86
C TYR A 540 37.46 10.35 -4.59
N GLU A 541 36.23 10.85 -4.52
CA GLU A 541 35.71 11.50 -3.32
C GLU A 541 35.55 10.50 -2.17
N GLN A 542 35.05 9.29 -2.47
CA GLN A 542 34.98 8.18 -1.52
C GLN A 542 36.37 7.72 -1.08
N ALA A 543 37.31 7.57 -2.01
CA ALA A 543 38.69 7.21 -1.68
C ALA A 543 39.35 8.25 -0.76
N ALA A 544 39.12 9.55 -1.01
CA ALA A 544 39.63 10.62 -0.16
C ALA A 544 39.05 10.56 1.27
N ALA A 545 37.76 10.24 1.41
CA ALA A 545 37.15 10.05 2.73
C ALA A 545 37.78 8.87 3.50
N TRP A 546 38.06 7.76 2.82
CA TRP A 546 38.77 6.63 3.43
C TRP A 546 40.21 7.00 3.82
N LEU A 547 40.96 7.64 2.93
CA LEU A 547 42.33 8.09 3.23
C LEU A 547 42.39 9.11 4.37
N ALA A 548 41.34 9.89 4.60
CA ALA A 548 41.27 10.77 5.78
C ALA A 548 41.28 9.99 7.10
N HIS A 549 40.58 8.84 7.18
CA HIS A 549 40.66 7.95 8.35
C HIS A 549 42.05 7.33 8.49
N ALA A 550 42.68 6.90 7.37
CA ALA A 550 44.04 6.37 7.40
C ALA A 550 45.04 7.41 7.94
N ARG A 551 44.95 8.67 7.49
CA ARG A 551 45.77 9.77 7.99
C ARG A 551 45.56 10.00 9.50
N GLN A 552 44.32 10.04 9.96
CA GLN A 552 44.03 10.20 11.40
C GLN A 552 44.64 9.05 12.22
N ALA A 553 44.54 7.82 11.69
CA ALA A 553 45.14 6.65 12.29
C ALA A 553 46.67 6.68 12.34
N TYR A 554 47.36 7.16 11.29
CA TYR A 554 48.82 7.33 11.30
C TYR A 554 49.29 8.40 12.28
N LEU A 555 48.56 9.52 12.36
CA LEU A 555 48.83 10.57 13.33
C LEU A 555 48.66 10.06 14.77
N ALA A 556 47.63 9.26 15.06
CA ALA A 556 47.42 8.63 16.36
C ALA A 556 48.55 7.63 16.73
N GLN A 557 49.23 7.06 15.73
CA GLN A 557 50.41 6.20 15.91
C GLN A 557 51.74 6.99 16.00
N GLY A 558 51.73 8.31 15.87
CA GLY A 558 52.94 9.14 15.83
C GLY A 558 53.71 9.09 14.50
N ARG A 559 53.11 8.54 13.44
CA ARG A 559 53.71 8.39 12.11
C ARG A 559 53.39 9.62 11.25
N GLN A 560 54.03 10.76 11.53
CA GLN A 560 53.69 12.04 10.90
C GLN A 560 54.06 12.18 9.41
N ALA A 561 54.99 11.35 8.92
CA ALA A 561 55.51 11.43 7.56
C ALA A 561 54.66 10.65 6.53
N GLU A 562 53.74 9.82 7.02
CA GLU A 562 52.79 9.01 6.26
C GLU A 562 51.39 9.61 6.41
#